data_AF-A0A2M6Y3N8-F1
#
_entry.id   AF-A0A2M6Y3N8-F1
#
_cell.length_a   1.000
_cell.length_b   1.000
_cell.length_c   1.000
_cell.angle_alpha   90.00
_cell.angle_beta   90.00
_cell.angle_gamma   90.00
#
_symmetry.space_group_name_H-M   'P 1'
#
loop_
_entity.id
_entity.type
_entity.pdbx_description
1 polymer ?
#
loop_
_entity_poly.entity_id
_entity_poly.type
_entity_poly.pdbx_seq_one_letter_code
_entity_poly.pdbx_strand_id
1 'polypeptide(L)'
;MNTAAQPLPFLGYIIEAAERAAVVNGEGILVNLPNPARFAFHKLIVSRERAAAMQAKVQKDLAQSAALFSILAEDRPGDILLAYEAIAAHGPSWTGKFKKALPVFAAKYPGECEKLFSIVPELKV
;
A
#
# COMPACT_ATOMS: atom_id res chain seq x y z
N MET A 1 -30.04 -2.08 -18.59
CA MET A 1 -28.91 -2.57 -17.77
C MET A 1 -27.85 -1.47 -17.73
N ASN A 2 -27.79 -0.69 -16.64
CA ASN A 2 -26.69 0.25 -16.40
C ASN A 2 -25.58 -0.50 -15.66
N THR A 3 -24.86 -1.37 -16.37
CA THR A 3 -23.66 -2.00 -15.83
C THR A 3 -22.49 -1.08 -16.11
N ALA A 4 -22.39 0.04 -15.39
CA ALA A 4 -21.22 0.89 -15.45
C ALA A 4 -20.06 0.16 -14.75
N ALA A 5 -19.00 -0.14 -15.49
CA ALA A 5 -17.76 -0.64 -14.89
C ALA A 5 -17.20 0.43 -13.96
N GLN A 6 -17.24 0.18 -12.65
CA GLN A 6 -16.65 1.10 -11.69
C GLN A 6 -15.14 0.88 -11.66
N PRO A 7 -14.32 1.89 -12.00
CA PRO A 7 -12.87 1.74 -11.94
C PRO A 7 -12.41 1.48 -10.50
N LEU A 8 -11.60 0.45 -10.32
CA LEU A 8 -10.99 0.13 -9.03
C LEU A 8 -9.73 0.99 -8.86
N PRO A 9 -9.70 1.92 -7.87
CA PRO A 9 -8.57 2.82 -7.71
C PRO A 9 -7.25 2.08 -7.51
N PHE A 10 -6.25 2.47 -8.29
CA PHE A 10 -4.86 1.98 -8.19
C PHE A 10 -4.71 0.46 -8.37
N LEU A 11 -5.69 -0.21 -9.00
CA LEU A 11 -5.63 -1.66 -9.25
C LEU A 11 -4.44 -2.03 -10.14
N GLY A 12 -4.18 -1.26 -11.21
CA GLY A 12 -3.05 -1.50 -12.13
C GLY A 12 -1.73 -1.71 -11.41
N TYR A 13 -1.41 -0.80 -10.48
CA TYR A 13 -0.17 -0.83 -9.71
C TYR A 13 0.06 -2.12 -8.91
N ILE A 14 -1.01 -2.72 -8.36
CA ILE A 14 -0.90 -3.96 -7.56
C ILE A 14 -0.95 -5.24 -8.40
N ILE A 15 -1.52 -5.19 -9.61
CA ILE A 15 -1.57 -6.36 -10.51
C ILE A 15 -0.32 -6.48 -11.39
N GLU A 16 0.38 -5.38 -11.65
CA GLU A 16 1.61 -5.34 -12.47
C GLU A 16 2.76 -6.22 -11.94
N ALA A 17 2.82 -6.43 -10.63
CA ALA A 17 3.87 -7.20 -9.97
C ALA A 17 3.27 -8.21 -8.98
N ALA A 18 2.26 -8.94 -9.42
CA ALA A 18 1.70 -10.02 -8.62
C ALA A 18 2.73 -11.16 -8.45
N GLU A 19 2.83 -11.67 -7.23
CA GLU A 19 3.71 -12.76 -6.83
C GLU A 19 2.91 -14.04 -6.63
N ARG A 20 3.51 -15.18 -6.96
CA ARG A 20 2.90 -16.49 -6.73
C ARG A 20 3.10 -16.91 -5.28
N ALA A 21 2.02 -17.32 -4.63
CA ALA A 21 2.04 -17.85 -3.27
C ALA A 21 1.17 -19.10 -3.16
N ALA A 22 1.42 -19.92 -2.15
CA ALA A 22 0.54 -21.03 -1.79
C ALA A 22 -0.32 -20.63 -0.58
N VAL A 23 -1.63 -20.75 -0.70
CA VAL A 23 -2.55 -20.65 0.44
C VAL A 23 -2.90 -22.05 0.89
N VAL A 24 -2.73 -22.32 2.19
CA VAL A 24 -3.05 -23.63 2.78
C VAL A 24 -4.50 -23.62 3.25
N ASN A 25 -5.35 -24.44 2.63
CA ASN A 25 -6.72 -24.69 3.07
C ASN A 25 -7.08 -26.15 2.76
N GLY A 26 -6.74 -27.06 3.69
CA GLY A 26 -6.77 -28.51 3.46
C GLY A 26 -5.60 -28.97 2.58
N GLU A 27 -5.53 -28.44 1.37
CA GLU A 27 -4.42 -28.62 0.42
C GLU A 27 -3.76 -27.26 0.09
N GLY A 28 -2.63 -27.29 -0.62
CA GLY A 28 -1.93 -26.09 -1.09
C GLY A 28 -2.53 -25.56 -2.40
N ILE A 29 -3.12 -24.37 -2.35
CA ILE A 29 -3.70 -23.70 -3.52
C ILE A 29 -2.74 -22.62 -4.02
N LEU A 30 -2.29 -22.74 -5.27
CA LEU A 30 -1.48 -21.72 -5.91
C LEU A 30 -2.34 -20.49 -6.24
N VAL A 31 -1.95 -19.33 -5.72
CA VAL A 31 -2.62 -18.05 -5.93
C VAL A 31 -1.64 -16.97 -6.37
N ASN A 32 -2.16 -15.94 -7.04
CA ASN A 32 -1.42 -14.70 -7.29
C ASN A 32 -1.81 -13.68 -6.21
N LEU A 33 -0.83 -13.24 -5.44
CA LEU A 33 -0.98 -12.17 -4.45
C LEU A 33 -0.31 -10.90 -4.96
N PRO A 34 -0.82 -9.70 -4.63
CA PRO A 34 -0.08 -8.49 -4.90
C PRO A 34 1.25 -8.52 -4.12
N ASN A 35 2.32 -7.99 -4.71
CA ASN A 35 3.56 -7.75 -3.96
C ASN A 35 3.25 -7.02 -2.64
N PRO A 36 3.71 -7.52 -1.48
CA PRO A 36 3.31 -7.00 -0.18
C PRO A 36 3.62 -5.51 0.02
N ALA A 37 4.78 -5.05 -0.45
CA ALA A 37 5.19 -3.65 -0.33
C ALA A 37 4.28 -2.75 -1.18
N ARG A 38 4.03 -3.12 -2.44
CA ARG A 38 3.06 -2.42 -3.30
C ARG A 38 1.67 -2.40 -2.70
N PHE A 39 1.22 -3.51 -2.10
CA PHE A 39 -0.07 -3.55 -1.44
C PHE A 39 -0.13 -2.60 -0.23
N ALA A 40 0.93 -2.49 0.57
CA ALA A 40 1.01 -1.57 1.70
C ALA A 40 0.88 -0.11 1.25
N PHE A 41 1.61 0.31 0.20
CA PHE A 41 1.49 1.64 -0.39
C PHE A 41 0.11 1.90 -1.01
N HIS A 42 -0.43 0.92 -1.75
CA HIS A 42 -1.77 0.97 -2.33
C HIS A 42 -2.82 1.26 -1.27
N LYS A 43 -2.79 0.53 -0.17
CA LYS A 43 -3.71 0.71 0.96
C LYS A 43 -3.60 2.07 1.60
N LEU A 44 -2.38 2.60 1.68
CA LEU A 44 -2.15 3.93 2.22
C LEU A 44 -2.81 5.00 1.35
N ILE A 45 -2.63 4.92 0.02
CA ILE A 45 -3.26 5.83 -0.94
C ILE A 45 -4.78 5.71 -0.89
N VAL A 46 -5.32 4.48 -0.96
CA VAL A 46 -6.76 4.22 -0.95
C VAL A 46 -7.43 4.72 0.32
N SER A 47 -6.74 4.72 1.46
CA SER A 47 -7.27 5.25 2.73
C SER A 47 -7.73 6.72 2.62
N ARG A 48 -7.14 7.50 1.69
CA ARG A 48 -7.48 8.92 1.46
C ARG A 48 -8.52 9.15 0.37
N GLU A 49 -8.82 8.14 -0.42
CA GLU A 49 -9.82 8.20 -1.50
C GLU A 49 -11.21 7.75 -1.00
N ARG A 50 -11.30 7.25 0.24
CA ARG A 50 -12.58 6.84 0.83
C ARG A 50 -13.41 8.05 1.27
N ALA A 51 -14.72 7.95 1.04
CA ALA A 51 -15.69 8.91 1.55
C ALA A 51 -15.69 8.97 3.08
N ALA A 52 -16.08 10.13 3.64
CA ALA A 52 -16.08 10.38 5.08
C ALA A 52 -16.90 9.35 5.88
N ALA A 53 -17.99 8.82 5.32
CA ALA A 53 -18.82 7.79 5.94
C ALA A 53 -18.12 6.41 6.11
N MET A 54 -16.95 6.22 5.49
CA MET A 54 -16.22 4.94 5.50
C MET A 54 -15.04 4.93 6.48
N GLN A 55 -15.11 5.66 7.59
CA GLN A 55 -14.01 5.76 8.57
C GLN A 55 -13.50 4.39 9.03
N ALA A 56 -14.38 3.43 9.32
CA ALA A 56 -13.95 2.08 9.71
C ALA A 56 -13.06 1.41 8.65
N LYS A 57 -13.34 1.62 7.36
CA LYS A 57 -12.51 1.09 6.26
C LYS A 57 -11.20 1.86 6.11
N VAL A 58 -11.18 3.16 6.36
CA VAL A 58 -9.94 3.96 6.42
C VAL A 58 -9.03 3.41 7.50
N GLN A 59 -9.55 3.21 8.71
CA GLN A 59 -8.77 2.67 9.83
C GLN A 59 -8.23 1.27 9.53
N LYS A 60 -9.03 0.43 8.86
CA LYS A 60 -8.60 -0.89 8.38
C LYS A 60 -7.44 -0.77 7.38
N ASP A 61 -7.55 0.07 6.36
CA ASP A 61 -6.51 0.20 5.35
C ASP A 61 -5.18 0.70 5.96
N LEU A 62 -5.24 1.69 6.88
CA LEU A 62 -4.05 2.17 7.60
C LEU A 62 -3.40 1.07 8.45
N ALA A 63 -4.20 0.25 9.14
CA ALA A 63 -3.70 -0.88 9.92
C ALA A 63 -3.05 -1.95 9.05
N GLN A 64 -3.62 -2.24 7.88
CA GLN A 64 -3.04 -3.17 6.92
C GLN A 64 -1.70 -2.67 6.37
N SER A 65 -1.60 -1.36 6.03
CA SER A 65 -0.33 -0.75 5.64
C SER A 65 0.72 -0.82 6.74
N ALA A 66 0.36 -0.48 7.98
CA ALA A 66 1.29 -0.50 9.11
C ALA A 66 1.84 -1.91 9.38
N ALA A 67 0.96 -2.92 9.43
CA ALA A 67 1.36 -4.30 9.64
C ALA A 67 2.37 -4.78 8.59
N LEU A 68 2.12 -4.47 7.32
CA LEU A 68 3.02 -4.85 6.23
C LEU A 68 4.33 -4.09 6.27
N PHE A 69 4.30 -2.76 6.46
CA PHE A 69 5.52 -1.97 6.53
C PHE A 69 6.40 -2.35 7.72
N SER A 70 5.81 -2.71 8.87
CA SER A 70 6.58 -3.13 10.04
C SER A 70 7.43 -4.36 9.74
N ILE A 71 6.82 -5.40 9.15
CA ILE A 71 7.50 -6.64 8.77
C ILE A 71 8.48 -6.42 7.63
N LEU A 72 8.05 -5.70 6.58
CA LEU A 72 8.90 -5.46 5.40
C LEU A 72 10.12 -4.60 5.72
N ALA A 73 10.01 -3.64 6.64
CA ALA A 73 11.15 -2.83 7.06
C ALA A 73 12.23 -3.66 7.77
N GLU A 74 11.83 -4.75 8.44
CA GLU A 74 12.73 -5.65 9.15
C GLU A 74 13.32 -6.70 8.20
N ASP A 75 12.47 -7.37 7.43
CA ASP A 75 12.88 -8.55 6.66
C ASP A 75 13.34 -8.20 5.24
N ARG A 76 12.71 -7.23 4.60
CA ARG A 76 12.84 -6.95 3.14
C ARG A 76 12.75 -5.45 2.83
N PRO A 77 13.63 -4.59 3.40
CA PRO A 77 13.53 -3.14 3.24
C PRO A 77 13.69 -2.69 1.78
N GLY A 78 14.44 -3.43 0.96
CA GLY A 78 14.58 -3.16 -0.47
C GLY A 78 13.25 -3.21 -1.23
N ASP A 79 12.30 -4.05 -0.82
CA ASP A 79 10.99 -4.15 -1.47
C ASP A 79 10.17 -2.87 -1.27
N ILE A 80 10.34 -2.20 -0.12
CA ILE A 80 9.69 -0.91 0.16
C ILE A 80 10.23 0.16 -0.80
N LEU A 81 11.56 0.20 -1.00
CA LEU A 81 12.18 1.15 -1.92
C LEU A 81 11.70 0.92 -3.36
N LEU A 82 11.76 -0.31 -3.86
CA LEU A 82 11.31 -0.67 -5.20
C LEU A 82 9.81 -0.38 -5.41
N ALA A 83 8.97 -0.64 -4.40
CA ALA A 83 7.56 -0.34 -4.47
C ALA A 83 7.30 1.18 -4.55
N TYR A 84 8.07 1.99 -3.82
CA TYR A 84 7.97 3.44 -3.90
C TYR A 84 8.48 4.00 -5.23
N GLU A 85 9.60 3.50 -5.75
CA GLU A 85 10.11 3.86 -7.09
C GLU A 85 9.06 3.58 -8.17
N ALA A 86 8.33 2.47 -8.06
CA ALA A 86 7.24 2.16 -8.96
C ALA A 86 6.07 3.17 -8.86
N ILE A 87 5.79 3.74 -7.68
CA ILE A 87 4.81 4.85 -7.53
C ILE A 87 5.36 6.11 -8.20
N ALA A 88 6.63 6.42 -8.00
CA ALA A 88 7.29 7.58 -8.59
C ALA A 88 7.28 7.51 -10.14
N ALA A 89 7.46 6.31 -10.71
CA ALA A 89 7.38 6.07 -12.15
C ALA A 89 6.00 6.37 -12.76
N HIS A 90 4.92 6.33 -11.97
CA HIS A 90 3.58 6.74 -12.39
C HIS A 90 3.36 8.27 -12.37
N GLY A 91 4.38 9.03 -11.93
CA GLY A 91 4.42 10.48 -11.99
C GLY A 91 3.93 11.21 -10.73
N PRO A 92 4.04 12.55 -10.71
CA PRO A 92 3.84 13.37 -9.51
C PRO A 92 2.42 13.35 -8.94
N SER A 93 1.42 12.99 -9.74
CA SER A 93 0.04 12.80 -9.25
C SER A 93 -0.05 11.65 -8.24
N TRP A 94 0.68 10.56 -8.47
CA TRP A 94 0.70 9.39 -7.59
C TRP A 94 1.46 9.66 -6.31
N THR A 95 2.65 10.26 -6.41
CA THR A 95 3.43 10.66 -5.23
C THR A 95 2.68 11.71 -4.39
N GLY A 96 1.96 12.64 -5.02
CA GLY A 96 1.12 13.62 -4.33
C GLY A 96 -0.01 12.99 -3.51
N LYS A 97 -0.64 11.92 -4.02
CA LYS A 97 -1.68 11.18 -3.28
C LYS A 97 -1.11 10.43 -2.07
N PHE A 98 0.06 9.83 -2.23
CA PHE A 98 0.79 9.23 -1.12
C PHE A 98 1.12 10.28 -0.04
N LYS A 99 1.68 11.43 -0.44
CA LYS A 99 2.03 12.52 0.49
C LYS A 99 0.82 13.03 1.30
N LYS A 100 -0.39 12.99 0.74
CA LYS A 100 -1.63 13.32 1.48
C LYS A 100 -2.00 12.29 2.56
N ALA A 101 -1.57 11.04 2.40
CA ALA A 101 -1.85 9.97 3.35
C ALA A 101 -0.84 9.94 4.51
N LEU A 102 0.38 10.40 4.25
CA LEU A 102 1.52 10.29 5.17
C LEU A 102 1.30 10.98 6.54
N PRO A 103 0.73 12.20 6.65
CA PRO A 103 0.51 12.83 7.95
C PRO A 103 -0.44 12.04 8.87
N VAL A 104 -1.50 11.46 8.29
CA VAL A 104 -2.46 10.66 9.06
C VAL A 104 -1.84 9.33 9.49
N PHE A 105 -1.01 8.75 8.63
CA PHE A 105 -0.26 7.54 8.95
C PHE A 105 0.77 7.80 10.05
N ALA A 106 1.57 8.86 9.93
CA ALA A 106 2.57 9.26 10.92
C ALA A 106 1.96 9.53 12.30
N ALA A 107 0.79 10.17 12.35
CA ALA A 107 0.07 10.43 13.59
C ALA A 107 -0.40 9.15 14.30
N LYS A 108 -0.70 8.08 13.54
CA LYS A 108 -1.26 6.83 14.08
C LYS A 108 -0.21 5.74 14.31
N TYR A 109 0.80 5.68 13.45
CA TYR A 109 1.85 4.67 13.39
C TYR A 109 3.23 5.36 13.25
N PRO A 110 3.67 6.12 14.28
CA PRO A 110 4.89 6.90 14.19
C PRO A 110 6.14 6.04 13.98
N GLY A 111 6.25 4.89 14.66
CA GLY A 111 7.41 4.00 14.53
C GLY A 111 7.54 3.39 13.13
N GLU A 112 6.44 2.96 12.54
CA GLU A 112 6.42 2.47 11.15
C GLU A 112 6.76 3.59 10.16
N CYS A 113 6.30 4.81 10.43
CA CYS A 113 6.62 5.98 9.61
C CYS A 113 8.12 6.32 9.66
N GLU A 114 8.75 6.26 10.84
CA GLU A 114 10.18 6.46 11.01
C GLU A 114 11.00 5.42 10.24
N LYS A 115 10.61 4.14 10.32
CA LYS A 115 11.21 3.06 9.53
C LYS A 115 11.11 3.35 8.03
N LEU A 116 9.94 3.76 7.56
CA LEU A 116 9.74 4.14 6.16
C LEU A 116 10.66 5.29 5.73
N PHE A 117 10.82 6.31 6.55
CA PHE A 117 11.71 7.44 6.26
C PHE A 117 13.19 7.06 6.26
N SER A 118 13.58 6.05 7.03
CA SER A 118 14.94 5.51 7.00
C SER A 118 15.23 4.76 5.70
N ILE A 119 14.22 4.10 5.12
CA ILE A 119 14.36 3.27 3.92
C ILE A 119 14.19 4.10 2.65
N VAL A 120 13.25 5.05 2.66
CA VAL A 120 12.92 5.93 1.53
C VAL A 120 13.05 7.39 1.99
N PRO A 121 14.27 7.97 1.94
CA PRO A 121 14.52 9.33 2.42
C PRO A 121 13.70 10.41 1.71
N GLU A 122 13.32 10.17 0.45
CA GLU A 122 12.49 11.07 -0.37
C GLU A 122 11.09 11.33 0.21
N LEU A 123 10.67 10.52 1.18
CA LEU A 123 9.42 10.68 1.89
C LEU A 123 9.47 11.72 3.01
N LYS A 124 10.67 12.13 3.45
CA LYS A 124 10.83 13.27 4.37
C LYS A 124 10.58 14.56 3.58
N VAL A 125 9.33 15.03 3.60
CA VAL A 125 8.92 16.32 3.05
C VAL A 125 8.77 17.32 4.18
#